data_AF-A0A1W0WI91-F1
#
_entry.id   AF-A0A1W0WI91-F1
#
_cell.length_a   1.000
_cell.length_b   1.000
_cell.length_c   1.000
_cell.angle_alpha   90.00
_cell.angle_beta   90.00
_cell.angle_gamma   90.00
#
_symmetry.space_group_name_H-M   'P 1'
#
loop_
_entity.id
_entity.type
_entity.pdbx_description
1 polymer ?
#
loop_
_entity_poly.entity_id
_entity_poly.type
_entity_poly.pdbx_seq_one_letter_code
_entity_poly.pdbx_strand_id
1 'polypeptide(L)'
;MAPVHVIALLLTIGCCGIVHGTYRYYGSYLSYGMGETIMYVLHMYGGSLLPHRKWQIECQDGEAVTGIQDFVHDFERLETVKCSFMFPYKPPAQGRYPYYPHCHVRNYTNQFFCYDPQNNLTMNTFITGIYDQLDFLWQVWRPGNDDIQPYKCCSVPHGYYIDYVSCYYMPTHDMYFEYYDSGNNIITECATGYIATGISKKLNPWTALYNVDWIQCCL
;
A
#
# COMPACT_ATOMS: atom_id res chain seq x y z
N MET A 1 -8.34 -35.70 -39.72
CA MET A 1 -8.97 -34.36 -39.71
C MET A 1 -9.58 -34.17 -38.33
N ALA A 2 -9.09 -33.22 -37.54
CA ALA A 2 -9.72 -32.92 -36.26
C ALA A 2 -11.11 -32.28 -36.53
N PRO A 3 -12.17 -32.69 -35.81
CA PRO A 3 -13.50 -32.13 -36.02
C PRO A 3 -13.48 -30.63 -35.66
N VAL A 4 -14.05 -29.81 -36.54
CA VAL A 4 -14.07 -28.33 -36.45
C VAL A 4 -14.56 -27.84 -35.07
N HIS A 5 -15.45 -28.61 -34.42
CA HIS A 5 -15.95 -28.32 -33.08
C HIS A 5 -14.89 -28.37 -31.96
N VAL A 6 -13.87 -29.23 -32.08
CA VAL A 6 -12.80 -29.33 -31.09
C VAL A 6 -11.84 -28.14 -31.18
N ILE A 7 -11.58 -27.66 -32.40
CA ILE A 7 -10.74 -26.46 -32.62
C ILE A 7 -11.45 -25.21 -32.08
N ALA A 8 -12.76 -25.08 -32.33
CA ALA A 8 -13.54 -23.98 -31.79
C ALA A 8 -13.55 -23.98 -30.25
N LEU A 9 -13.78 -25.12 -29.60
CA LEU A 9 -13.80 -25.22 -28.14
C LEU A 9 -12.44 -24.84 -27.51
N LEU A 10 -11.33 -25.31 -28.09
CA LEU A 10 -9.98 -25.00 -27.61
C LEU A 10 -9.64 -23.51 -27.75
N LEU A 11 -10.07 -22.86 -28.84
CA LEU A 11 -9.91 -21.42 -29.03
C LEU A 11 -10.72 -20.63 -28.00
N THR A 12 -11.97 -21.01 -27.73
CA THR A 12 -12.80 -20.31 -26.74
C THR A 12 -12.23 -20.43 -25.33
N ILE A 13 -11.77 -21.63 -24.93
CA ILE A 13 -11.14 -21.85 -23.62
C ILE A 13 -9.83 -21.05 -23.50
N GLY A 14 -8.99 -21.07 -24.54
CA GLY A 14 -7.74 -20.30 -24.57
C GLY A 14 -7.98 -18.79 -24.48
N CYS A 15 -8.93 -18.25 -25.25
CA CYS A 15 -9.27 -16.83 -25.21
C CYS A 15 -9.89 -16.41 -23.87
N CYS A 16 -10.81 -17.20 -23.30
CA CYS A 16 -11.40 -16.89 -21.98
C CYS A 16 -10.34 -16.89 -20.86
N GLY A 17 -9.38 -17.81 -20.89
CA GLY A 17 -8.30 -17.86 -19.90
C GLY A 17 -7.37 -16.65 -19.95
N ILE A 18 -6.99 -16.21 -21.15
CA ILE A 18 -6.14 -15.02 -21.35
C ILE A 18 -6.85 -13.74 -20.88
N VAL A 19 -8.15 -13.62 -21.18
CA VAL A 19 -8.94 -12.45 -20.76
C VAL A 19 -9.09 -12.39 -19.24
N HIS A 20 -9.36 -13.50 -18.55
CA HIS A 20 -9.51 -13.48 -17.08
C HIS A 20 -8.17 -13.28 -16.35
N GLY A 21 -7.08 -13.86 -16.86
CA GLY A 21 -5.75 -13.67 -16.28
C GLY A 21 -5.26 -12.22 -16.39
N THR A 22 -5.54 -11.57 -17.52
CA THR A 22 -5.19 -10.15 -17.73
C THR A 22 -6.11 -9.21 -16.95
N TYR A 23 -7.42 -9.50 -16.86
CA TYR A 23 -8.37 -8.65 -16.13
C TYR A 23 -8.06 -8.54 -14.64
N ARG A 24 -7.54 -9.60 -14.00
CA ARG A 24 -7.11 -9.53 -12.59
C ARG A 24 -5.91 -8.63 -12.37
N TYR A 25 -4.91 -8.68 -13.26
CA TYR A 25 -3.71 -7.86 -13.15
C TYR A 25 -4.02 -6.37 -13.42
N TYR A 26 -4.86 -6.07 -14.42
CA TYR A 26 -5.27 -4.69 -14.71
C TYR A 26 -6.36 -4.14 -13.77
N GLY A 27 -7.10 -5.01 -13.06
CA GLY A 27 -8.06 -4.60 -12.03
C GLY A 27 -7.42 -4.23 -10.70
N SER A 28 -6.11 -4.45 -10.53
CA SER A 28 -5.40 -4.14 -9.28
C SER A 28 -5.07 -2.66 -9.12
N TYR A 29 -5.14 -1.87 -10.20
CA TYR A 29 -4.84 -0.43 -10.21
C TYR A 29 -6.03 0.32 -10.77
N LEU A 30 -6.54 1.28 -10.01
CA LEU A 30 -7.65 2.13 -10.41
C LEU A 30 -7.20 3.58 -10.31
N SER A 31 -6.78 4.12 -11.46
CA SER A 31 -6.33 5.51 -11.58
C SER A 31 -7.47 6.41 -11.98
N TYR A 32 -7.61 7.53 -11.28
CA TYR A 32 -8.58 8.58 -11.54
C TYR A 32 -7.92 9.76 -12.25
N GLY A 33 -8.68 10.47 -13.07
CA GLY A 33 -8.19 11.63 -13.84
C GLY A 33 -7.68 12.80 -13.00
N MET A 34 -7.84 12.75 -11.67
CA MET A 34 -7.35 13.74 -10.72
C MET A 34 -5.92 13.47 -10.21
N GLY A 35 -5.24 12.44 -10.73
CA GLY A 35 -3.89 12.07 -10.29
C GLY A 35 -3.87 11.22 -9.01
N GLU A 36 -4.96 10.51 -8.76
CA GLU A 36 -5.06 9.53 -7.68
C GLU A 36 -5.06 8.13 -8.27
N THR A 37 -4.33 7.21 -7.62
CA THR A 37 -4.26 5.80 -8.00
C THR A 37 -4.57 4.96 -6.77
N ILE A 38 -5.66 4.20 -6.84
CA ILE A 38 -5.99 3.19 -5.83
C ILE A 38 -5.38 1.87 -6.27
N MET A 39 -4.63 1.22 -5.38
CA MET A 39 -4.02 -0.08 -5.63
C MET A 39 -4.54 -1.12 -4.65
N TYR A 40 -5.07 -2.20 -5.19
CA TYR A 40 -5.46 -3.37 -4.42
C TYR A 40 -4.22 -4.20 -4.14
N VAL A 41 -3.95 -4.45 -2.86
CA VAL A 41 -2.88 -5.32 -2.37
C VAL A 41 -3.23 -6.79 -2.59
N LEU A 42 -4.54 -7.09 -2.64
CA LEU A 42 -5.08 -8.43 -2.81
C LEU A 42 -4.42 -9.19 -3.98
N HIS A 43 -3.78 -10.32 -3.67
CA HIS A 43 -3.08 -11.20 -4.62
C HIS A 43 -1.86 -10.58 -5.33
N MET A 44 -1.38 -9.41 -4.90
CA MET A 44 -0.15 -8.79 -5.40
C MET A 44 1.06 -9.22 -4.56
N TYR A 45 1.16 -10.53 -4.31
CA TYR A 45 2.19 -11.12 -3.47
C TYR A 45 3.50 -11.37 -4.22
N GLY A 46 4.59 -11.39 -3.46
CA GLY A 46 5.89 -11.85 -3.91
C GLY A 46 6.76 -10.81 -4.61
N GLY A 47 8.06 -11.09 -4.66
CA GLY A 47 9.07 -10.18 -5.17
C GLY A 47 10.24 -10.00 -4.20
N SER A 48 10.98 -8.92 -4.41
CA SER A 48 12.14 -8.58 -3.60
C SER A 48 11.77 -7.58 -2.53
N LEU A 49 12.10 -7.87 -1.27
CA LEU A 49 12.03 -6.91 -0.15
C LEU A 49 13.14 -5.85 -0.19
N LEU A 50 13.96 -5.82 -1.24
CA LEU A 50 15.03 -4.83 -1.35
C LEU A 50 14.43 -3.45 -1.66
N PRO A 51 14.84 -2.38 -0.95
CA PRO A 51 14.28 -1.03 -1.15
C PRO A 51 14.56 -0.46 -2.55
N HIS A 52 15.67 -0.88 -3.18
CA HIS A 52 16.07 -0.46 -4.52
C HIS A 52 15.40 -1.28 -5.64
N ARG A 53 14.36 -2.05 -5.34
CA ARG A 53 13.54 -2.74 -6.34
C ARG A 53 12.10 -2.26 -6.26
N LYS A 54 11.47 -2.03 -7.42
CA LYS A 54 10.06 -1.66 -7.48
C LYS A 54 9.20 -2.77 -6.87
N TRP A 55 8.31 -2.41 -5.95
CA TRP A 55 7.30 -3.32 -5.44
C TRP A 55 6.06 -3.30 -6.32
N GLN A 56 5.24 -4.36 -6.26
CA GLN A 56 3.98 -4.39 -6.99
C GLN A 56 3.08 -3.26 -6.49
N ILE A 57 2.90 -3.19 -5.18
CA ILE A 57 2.15 -2.09 -4.54
C ILE A 57 3.13 -1.00 -4.12
N GLU A 58 3.43 -0.11 -5.06
CA GLU A 58 4.23 1.09 -4.85
C GLU A 58 3.68 2.21 -5.72
N CYS A 59 3.45 3.36 -5.10
CA CYS A 59 3.01 4.58 -5.75
C CYS A 59 3.95 4.93 -6.91
N GLN A 60 3.40 5.56 -7.94
CA GLN A 60 4.17 5.92 -9.11
C GLN A 60 5.07 7.13 -8.84
N ASP A 61 5.81 7.51 -9.87
CA ASP A 61 6.69 8.65 -9.81
C ASP A 61 5.96 9.96 -9.47
N GLY A 62 6.36 10.62 -8.38
CA GLY A 62 5.72 11.84 -7.89
C GLY A 62 4.48 11.61 -7.04
N GLU A 63 4.07 10.36 -6.84
CA GLU A 63 2.98 9.98 -5.94
C GLU A 63 3.48 9.53 -4.56
N ALA A 64 2.63 9.71 -3.55
CA ALA A 64 2.83 9.24 -2.18
C ALA A 64 1.60 8.51 -1.68
N VAL A 65 1.77 7.60 -0.71
CA VAL A 65 0.61 6.98 -0.05
C VAL A 65 -0.10 8.04 0.77
N THR A 66 -1.40 8.17 0.54
CA THR A 66 -2.27 9.13 1.24
C THR A 66 -3.44 8.44 1.92
N GLY A 67 -3.73 7.18 1.64
CA GLY A 67 -4.80 6.46 2.32
C GLY A 67 -4.61 4.96 2.32
N ILE A 68 -5.29 4.31 3.25
CA ILE A 68 -5.29 2.85 3.42
C ILE A 68 -6.71 2.34 3.65
N GLN A 69 -6.93 1.07 3.33
CA GLN A 69 -8.23 0.43 3.48
C GLN A 69 -8.07 -1.08 3.63
N ASP A 70 -9.02 -1.67 4.36
CA ASP A 70 -9.27 -3.10 4.47
C ASP A 70 -10.77 -3.33 4.28
N PHE A 71 -11.16 -4.33 3.50
CA PHE A 71 -12.57 -4.57 3.17
C PHE A 71 -13.20 -5.70 3.97
N VAL A 72 -12.39 -6.55 4.61
CA VAL A 72 -12.87 -7.84 5.15
C VAL A 72 -12.34 -8.14 6.54
N HIS A 73 -11.17 -7.59 6.92
CA HIS A 73 -10.45 -8.06 8.10
C HIS A 73 -10.17 -6.98 9.15
N ASP A 74 -11.02 -5.95 9.29
CA ASP A 74 -10.91 -4.97 10.37
C ASP A 74 -9.51 -4.33 10.52
N PHE A 75 -8.80 -4.12 9.40
CA PHE A 75 -7.41 -3.68 9.38
C PHE A 75 -6.40 -4.63 10.05
N GLU A 76 -6.68 -5.93 10.18
CA GLU A 76 -5.65 -6.94 10.48
C GLU A 76 -4.54 -6.89 9.42
N ARG A 77 -4.90 -6.55 8.17
CA ARG A 77 -4.01 -6.36 7.04
C ARG A 77 -4.51 -5.23 6.14
N LEU A 78 -3.61 -4.64 5.38
CA LEU A 78 -3.97 -3.61 4.40
C LEU A 78 -4.26 -4.28 3.07
N GLU A 79 -5.49 -4.11 2.58
CA GLU A 79 -5.95 -4.69 1.32
C GLU A 79 -5.93 -3.68 0.19
N THR A 80 -5.92 -2.38 0.50
CA THR A 80 -5.89 -1.32 -0.49
C THR A 80 -5.10 -0.12 0.01
N VAL A 81 -4.38 0.51 -0.91
CA VAL A 81 -3.69 1.78 -0.68
C VAL A 81 -4.13 2.81 -1.71
N LYS A 82 -4.27 4.05 -1.27
CA LYS A 82 -4.48 5.20 -2.13
C LYS A 82 -3.17 5.95 -2.27
N CYS A 83 -2.76 6.18 -3.50
CA CYS A 83 -1.65 7.05 -3.85
C CYS A 83 -2.19 8.32 -4.49
N SER A 84 -1.65 9.45 -4.10
CA SER A 84 -1.97 10.76 -4.69
C SER A 84 -0.70 11.41 -5.21
N PHE A 85 -0.82 12.18 -6.28
CA PHE A 85 0.30 12.97 -6.81
C PHE A 85 0.61 14.17 -5.90
N MET A 86 1.79 14.16 -5.28
CA MET A 86 2.16 15.10 -4.21
C MET A 86 3.36 15.98 -4.55
N PHE A 87 4.15 15.61 -5.56
CA PHE A 87 5.40 16.30 -5.89
C PHE A 87 5.39 16.88 -7.31
N PRO A 88 4.65 17.98 -7.57
CA PRO A 88 4.46 18.53 -8.93
C PRO A 88 5.74 19.04 -9.58
N TYR A 89 6.71 19.51 -8.80
CA TYR A 89 8.00 20.00 -9.29
C TYR A 89 9.09 18.92 -9.36
N LYS A 90 8.77 17.67 -9.03
CA LYS A 90 9.72 16.58 -9.17
C LYS A 90 10.00 16.36 -10.67
N PRO A 91 11.28 16.27 -11.10
CA PRO A 91 11.59 15.92 -12.48
C PRO A 91 11.13 14.48 -12.78
N PRO A 92 10.54 14.23 -13.96
CA PRO A 92 10.03 12.90 -14.30
C PRO A 92 11.19 11.92 -14.44
N ALA A 93 11.06 10.75 -13.81
CA ALA A 93 12.03 9.67 -13.85
C ALA A 93 12.03 8.92 -15.20
N GLN A 94 11.12 9.25 -16.12
CA GLN A 94 11.00 8.64 -17.45
C GLN A 94 10.92 7.10 -17.40
N GLY A 95 10.20 6.57 -16.40
CA GLY A 95 10.05 5.13 -16.19
C GLY A 95 11.29 4.43 -15.63
N ARG A 96 12.35 5.17 -15.26
CA ARG A 96 13.53 4.61 -14.60
C ARG A 96 13.29 4.51 -13.09
N TYR A 97 13.47 3.30 -12.56
CA TYR A 97 13.44 3.04 -11.13
C TYR A 97 14.88 3.10 -10.55
N PRO A 98 15.09 3.58 -9.30
CA PRO A 98 14.12 4.05 -8.32
C PRO A 98 13.51 5.41 -8.65
N TYR A 99 12.23 5.61 -8.30
CA TYR A 99 11.54 6.88 -8.50
C TYR A 99 12.04 7.96 -7.55
N TYR A 100 12.48 7.56 -6.35
CA TYR A 100 12.97 8.45 -5.30
C TYR A 100 14.44 8.15 -4.97
N PRO A 101 15.22 9.13 -4.47
CA PRO A 101 16.68 9.00 -4.33
C PRO A 101 17.12 7.92 -3.34
N HIS A 102 16.50 7.88 -2.16
CA HIS A 102 16.84 6.95 -1.09
C HIS A 102 15.57 6.28 -0.59
N CYS A 103 15.58 4.96 -0.45
CA CYS A 103 14.47 4.20 0.11
C CYS A 103 15.00 3.16 1.11
N HIS A 104 14.18 2.86 2.11
CA HIS A 104 14.39 1.82 3.09
C HIS A 104 13.08 1.12 3.40
N VAL A 105 13.17 -0.05 4.02
CA VAL A 105 12.00 -0.87 4.37
C VAL A 105 11.85 -0.90 5.88
N ARG A 106 10.62 -0.76 6.33
CA ARG A 106 10.24 -0.78 7.75
C ARG A 106 9.14 -1.81 7.97
N ASN A 107 8.97 -2.18 9.22
CA ASN A 107 7.90 -3.06 9.66
C ASN A 107 7.05 -2.37 10.71
N TYR A 108 5.79 -2.09 10.41
CA TYR A 108 4.93 -1.29 11.29
C TYR A 108 4.47 -2.04 12.55
N THR A 109 4.90 -3.28 12.75
CA THR A 109 4.67 -4.00 14.01
C THR A 109 5.59 -3.47 15.11
N ASN A 110 6.83 -3.10 14.77
CA ASN A 110 7.81 -2.61 15.74
C ASN A 110 8.45 -1.25 15.36
N GLN A 111 8.26 -0.80 14.11
CA GLN A 111 8.85 0.40 13.54
C GLN A 111 7.75 1.23 12.86
N PHE A 112 7.06 2.05 13.66
CA PHE A 112 5.84 2.72 13.23
C PHE A 112 6.06 3.89 12.28
N PHE A 113 7.25 4.49 12.30
CA PHE A 113 7.56 5.71 11.56
C PHE A 113 8.61 5.46 10.49
N CYS A 114 8.46 6.13 9.34
CA CYS A 114 9.51 6.17 8.33
C CYS A 114 10.76 6.90 8.85
N TYR A 115 10.54 8.01 9.55
CA TYR A 115 11.58 8.81 10.18
C TYR A 115 12.02 8.19 11.51
N ASP A 116 13.32 8.05 11.65
CA ASP A 116 14.00 7.57 12.83
C ASP A 116 15.00 8.64 13.29
N PRO A 117 14.82 9.22 14.49
CA PRO A 117 15.66 10.31 14.97
C PRO A 117 17.12 9.91 15.18
N GLN A 118 17.42 8.61 15.27
CA GLN A 118 18.79 8.11 15.39
C GLN A 118 19.50 7.98 14.03
N ASN A 119 18.76 8.07 12.93
CA ASN A 119 19.30 7.89 11.58
C ASN A 119 18.91 9.06 10.66
N ASN A 120 19.86 9.96 10.44
CA ASN A 120 19.68 11.13 9.58
C ASN A 120 19.28 10.79 8.12
N LEU A 121 19.59 9.58 7.62
CA LEU A 121 19.19 9.16 6.27
C LEU A 121 17.68 8.92 6.12
N THR A 122 16.96 8.86 7.24
CA THR A 122 15.51 8.67 7.27
C THR A 122 14.74 9.98 7.41
N MET A 123 15.44 11.12 7.46
CA MET A 123 14.81 12.43 7.49
C MET A 123 14.04 12.69 6.20
N ASN A 124 12.86 13.30 6.31
CA ASN A 124 11.96 13.58 5.19
C ASN A 124 11.65 12.33 4.36
N THR A 125 11.36 11.23 5.04
CA THR A 125 10.92 9.99 4.40
C THR A 125 9.45 9.73 4.66
N PHE A 126 8.77 9.22 3.64
CA PHE A 126 7.34 8.97 3.61
C PHE A 126 7.06 7.62 2.95
N ILE A 127 5.83 7.13 3.12
CA ILE A 127 5.43 5.81 2.64
C ILE A 127 5.14 5.89 1.14
N THR A 128 5.80 5.03 0.38
CA THR A 128 5.58 4.89 -1.06
C THR A 128 4.94 3.56 -1.43
N GLY A 129 5.00 2.55 -0.58
CA GLY A 129 4.47 1.24 -0.92
C GLY A 129 4.30 0.34 0.28
N ILE A 130 3.52 -0.70 0.07
CA ILE A 130 3.21 -1.72 1.09
C ILE A 130 3.45 -3.08 0.44
N TYR A 131 4.05 -4.01 1.17
CA TYR A 131 4.40 -5.30 0.61
C TYR A 131 3.46 -6.37 1.12
N ASP A 132 2.95 -7.22 0.24
CA ASP A 132 2.24 -8.43 0.65
C ASP A 132 3.20 -9.63 0.66
N GLN A 133 3.54 -10.12 1.85
CA GLN A 133 4.45 -11.25 2.01
C GLN A 133 3.74 -12.61 2.00
N LEU A 134 2.43 -12.67 2.23
CA LEU A 134 1.73 -13.94 2.33
C LEU A 134 0.44 -13.93 1.53
N ASP A 135 0.40 -14.90 0.61
CA ASP A 135 -0.79 -15.36 -0.06
C ASP A 135 -1.94 -15.51 0.94
N PHE A 136 -3.17 -15.33 0.44
CA PHE A 136 -4.46 -15.30 1.12
C PHE A 136 -4.85 -16.60 1.85
N LEU A 137 -3.89 -17.31 2.45
CA LEU A 137 -4.05 -18.53 3.19
C LEU A 137 -4.73 -18.20 4.52
N TRP A 138 -6.06 -18.06 4.42
CA TRP A 138 -7.07 -18.46 5.39
C TRP A 138 -6.69 -18.14 6.82
N GLN A 139 -6.99 -16.92 7.32
CA GLN A 139 -7.02 -16.54 8.75
C GLN A 139 -6.57 -17.65 9.73
N VAL A 140 -5.30 -18.07 9.65
CA VAL A 140 -4.82 -19.17 10.47
C VAL A 140 -4.49 -18.46 11.75
N TRP A 141 -5.49 -18.32 12.64
CA TRP A 141 -5.41 -17.75 13.98
C TRP A 141 -3.95 -17.49 14.38
N ARG A 142 -3.48 -16.25 14.19
CA ARG A 142 -2.04 -15.90 14.27
C ARG A 142 -1.75 -15.25 15.62
N PRO A 143 -1.38 -16.02 16.66
CA PRO A 143 -0.88 -15.43 17.90
C PRO A 143 0.57 -14.95 17.69
N GLY A 144 0.79 -13.63 17.70
CA GLY A 144 2.16 -13.06 17.74
C GLY A 144 2.35 -11.73 17.02
N ASN A 145 3.59 -11.23 17.05
CA ASN A 145 4.05 -10.10 16.25
C ASN A 145 3.96 -10.45 14.77
N ASP A 146 3.10 -9.74 14.04
CA ASP A 146 2.81 -9.99 12.64
C ASP A 146 3.72 -9.16 11.73
N ASP A 147 4.91 -9.69 11.40
CA ASP A 147 5.91 -9.01 10.58
C ASP A 147 5.66 -9.15 9.06
N ILE A 148 4.42 -9.48 8.66
CA ILE A 148 4.08 -10.06 7.35
C ILE A 148 3.79 -9.01 6.28
N GLN A 149 3.70 -7.73 6.65
CA GLN A 149 3.40 -6.66 5.69
C GLN A 149 4.33 -5.46 5.93
N PRO A 150 5.60 -5.55 5.50
CA PRO A 150 6.50 -4.42 5.57
C PRO A 150 6.05 -3.30 4.63
N TYR A 151 6.47 -2.09 4.94
CA TYR A 151 6.17 -0.91 4.12
C TYR A 151 7.47 -0.23 3.71
N LYS A 152 7.44 0.37 2.52
CA LYS A 152 8.58 1.07 1.93
C LYS A 152 8.48 2.54 2.22
N CYS A 153 9.56 3.08 2.75
CA CYS A 153 9.76 4.49 2.99
C CYS A 153 10.78 5.03 2.01
N CYS A 154 10.49 6.15 1.36
CA CYS A 154 11.43 6.82 0.46
C CYS A 154 11.59 8.29 0.84
N SER A 155 12.74 8.87 0.52
CA SER A 155 13.01 10.28 0.73
C SER A 155 12.27 11.15 -0.27
N VAL A 156 11.77 12.29 0.20
CA VAL A 156 11.20 13.32 -0.67
C VAL A 156 12.21 13.75 -1.75
N PRO A 157 11.73 14.18 -2.93
CA PRO A 157 12.60 14.72 -3.98
C PRO A 157 13.27 16.03 -3.53
N HIS A 158 14.37 16.38 -4.18
CA HIS A 158 15.12 17.59 -3.85
C HIS A 158 14.23 18.85 -3.90
N GLY A 159 14.31 19.67 -2.86
CA GLY A 159 13.51 20.90 -2.72
C GLY A 159 12.22 20.73 -1.90
N TYR A 160 11.88 19.50 -1.51
CA TYR A 160 10.77 19.21 -0.60
C TYR A 160 11.31 18.84 0.78
N TYR A 161 10.47 19.03 1.80
CA TYR A 161 10.69 18.58 3.16
C TYR A 161 9.35 18.15 3.76
N ILE A 162 9.39 17.33 4.80
CA ILE A 162 8.21 16.95 5.55
C ILE A 162 8.16 17.79 6.81
N ASP A 163 7.05 18.48 7.06
CA ASP A 163 6.85 19.19 8.31
C ASP A 163 6.33 18.24 9.39
N TYR A 164 7.26 17.69 10.17
CA TYR A 164 6.93 16.79 11.27
C TYR A 164 6.16 17.46 12.42
N VAL A 165 6.09 18.80 12.48
CA VAL A 165 5.33 19.54 13.50
C VAL A 165 3.84 19.54 13.17
N SER A 166 3.51 19.55 11.89
CA SER A 166 2.12 19.57 11.41
C SER A 166 1.49 18.17 11.30
N CYS A 167 2.18 17.11 11.77
CA CYS A 167 1.64 15.76 11.68
C CYS A 167 0.42 15.55 12.57
N TYR A 168 -0.51 14.75 12.08
CA TYR A 168 -1.62 14.22 12.87
C TYR A 168 -1.79 12.71 12.60
N TYR A 169 -2.55 12.05 13.47
CA TYR A 169 -2.85 10.64 13.35
C TYR A 169 -4.28 10.46 12.85
N MET A 170 -4.44 9.65 11.81
CA MET A 170 -5.75 9.24 11.31
C MET A 170 -6.04 7.82 11.82
N PRO A 171 -6.98 7.64 12.77
CA PRO A 171 -7.31 6.33 13.30
C PRO A 171 -8.06 5.49 12.27
N THR A 172 -7.90 4.18 12.33
CA THR A 172 -8.62 3.21 11.49
C THR A 172 -9.95 2.77 12.09
N HIS A 173 -10.26 3.20 13.31
CA HIS A 173 -11.45 2.81 14.06
C HIS A 173 -12.01 3.97 14.88
N ASP A 174 -13.23 3.78 15.37
CA ASP A 174 -13.91 4.74 16.24
C ASP A 174 -13.60 4.52 17.73
N MET A 175 -14.23 5.28 18.63
CA MET A 175 -14.00 5.15 20.08
C MET A 175 -14.48 3.81 20.67
N TYR A 176 -15.32 3.08 19.96
CA TYR A 176 -15.84 1.75 20.32
C TYR A 176 -15.07 0.62 19.64
N PHE A 177 -14.00 0.95 18.91
CA PHE A 177 -13.19 0.03 18.11
C PHE A 177 -13.98 -0.70 17.02
N GLU A 178 -14.98 -0.01 16.47
CA GLU A 178 -15.54 -0.34 15.17
C GLU A 178 -14.58 0.21 14.10
N TYR A 179 -14.03 -0.68 13.27
CA TYR A 179 -13.09 -0.30 12.23
C TYR A 179 -13.82 0.32 11.04
N TYR A 180 -13.15 1.26 10.36
CA TYR A 180 -13.67 1.92 9.17
C TYR A 180 -13.46 1.05 7.91
N ASP A 181 -13.92 -0.20 7.96
CA ASP A 181 -13.76 -1.23 6.94
C ASP A 181 -14.85 -1.11 5.83
N SER A 182 -14.81 -0.02 5.07
CA SER A 182 -15.83 0.16 4.02
C SER A 182 -15.46 -0.60 2.75
N GLY A 183 -16.34 -1.48 2.26
CA GLY A 183 -16.22 -2.16 0.96
C GLY A 183 -15.98 -1.25 -0.26
N ASN A 184 -16.43 0.00 -0.22
CA ASN A 184 -16.47 0.89 -1.38
C ASN A 184 -15.81 2.26 -1.16
N ASN A 185 -15.39 2.60 0.07
CA ASN A 185 -14.89 3.94 0.40
C ASN A 185 -13.59 3.86 1.21
N ILE A 186 -12.58 4.63 0.81
CA ILE A 186 -11.38 4.82 1.63
C ILE A 186 -11.69 5.90 2.65
N ILE A 187 -11.91 5.49 3.89
CA ILE A 187 -12.22 6.41 5.00
C ILE A 187 -10.93 6.84 5.70
N THR A 188 -9.97 5.94 5.84
CA THR A 188 -8.68 6.21 6.48
C THR A 188 -7.71 6.84 5.47
N GLU A 189 -7.90 8.12 5.21
CA GLU A 189 -7.02 8.93 4.34
C GLU A 189 -6.51 10.21 5.01
N CYS A 190 -5.35 10.65 4.55
CA CYS A 190 -4.75 11.92 4.85
C CYS A 190 -5.47 13.05 4.09
N ALA A 191 -5.54 14.21 4.71
CA ALA A 191 -6.13 15.41 4.13
C ALA A 191 -5.29 15.89 2.95
N THR A 192 -5.90 16.70 2.08
CA THR A 192 -5.20 17.28 0.93
C THR A 192 -3.93 18.01 1.36
N GLY A 193 -2.81 17.68 0.72
CA GLY A 193 -1.49 18.22 1.07
C GLY A 193 -0.68 17.35 2.01
N TYR A 194 -1.30 16.38 2.70
CA TYR A 194 -0.62 15.51 3.65
C TYR A 194 -0.31 14.14 3.04
N ILE A 195 0.82 13.57 3.44
CA ILE A 195 1.30 12.24 3.02
C ILE A 195 1.46 11.33 4.23
N ALA A 196 1.29 10.03 4.00
CA ALA A 196 1.50 9.03 5.04
C ALA A 196 3.00 8.86 5.33
N THR A 197 3.39 9.00 6.59
CA THR A 197 4.80 8.89 7.06
C THR A 197 4.99 7.81 8.10
N GLY A 198 3.90 7.19 8.57
CA GLY A 198 3.94 6.12 9.55
C GLY A 198 2.64 5.33 9.57
N ILE A 199 2.73 4.08 10.02
CA ILE A 199 1.62 3.15 10.22
C ILE A 199 1.93 2.41 11.52
N SER A 200 0.93 2.17 12.37
CA SER A 200 1.12 1.39 13.59
C SER A 200 0.09 0.29 13.71
N LYS A 201 0.53 -0.86 14.23
CA LYS A 201 -0.33 -1.95 14.68
C LYS A 201 -0.44 -1.96 16.20
N LYS A 202 -1.63 -2.31 16.69
CA LYS A 202 -1.93 -2.46 18.11
C LYS A 202 -2.85 -3.66 18.34
N LEU A 203 -2.74 -4.25 19.52
CA LEU A 203 -3.64 -5.31 19.95
C LEU A 203 -5.03 -4.73 20.24
N ASN A 204 -6.03 -5.19 19.52
CA ASN A 204 -7.43 -4.89 19.77
C ASN A 204 -7.86 -5.50 21.12
N PRO A 205 -8.42 -4.72 22.06
CA PRO A 205 -8.75 -5.23 23.39
C PRO A 205 -10.02 -6.10 23.43
N TRP A 206 -10.84 -6.13 22.38
CA TRP A 206 -12.01 -7.03 22.28
C TRP A 206 -11.68 -8.35 21.58
N THR A 207 -11.00 -8.30 20.44
CA THR A 207 -10.71 -9.49 19.62
C THR A 207 -9.36 -10.14 19.97
N ALA A 208 -8.46 -9.43 20.65
CA ALA A 208 -7.08 -9.82 20.92
C ALA A 208 -6.26 -10.12 19.64
N LEU A 209 -6.61 -9.47 18.52
CA LEU A 209 -5.87 -9.51 17.27
C LEU A 209 -5.06 -8.22 17.07
N TYR A 210 -3.99 -8.28 16.27
CA TYR A 210 -3.21 -7.09 15.93
C TYR A 210 -3.80 -6.44 14.68
N ASN A 211 -4.37 -5.25 14.86
CA ASN A 211 -4.98 -4.46 13.80
C ASN A 211 -4.16 -3.17 13.61
N VAL A 212 -4.17 -2.61 12.40
CA VAL A 212 -3.63 -1.27 12.17
C VAL A 212 -4.49 -0.30 12.95
N ASP A 213 -3.87 0.49 13.83
CA ASP A 213 -4.52 1.41 14.78
C ASP A 213 -4.66 2.81 14.16
N TRP A 214 -3.61 3.26 13.46
CA TRP A 214 -3.57 4.57 12.82
C TRP A 214 -2.53 4.64 11.70
N ILE A 215 -2.70 5.66 10.85
CA ILE A 215 -1.65 6.19 9.98
C ILE A 215 -1.24 7.60 10.43
N GLN A 216 0.04 7.92 10.31
CA GLN A 216 0.55 9.27 10.56
C GLN A 216 0.54 10.04 9.24
N CYS A 217 -0.14 11.18 9.22
CA CYS A 217 -0.23 12.08 8.08
C CYS A 217 0.55 13.35 8.38
N CYS A 218 1.52 13.71 7.54
CA CYS A 218 2.35 14.91 7.68
C CYS A 218 2.33 15.73 6.38
N LEU A 219 2.52 17.05 6.50
CA LEU A 219 2.54 17.97 5.37
C LEU A 219 3.88 17.88 4.61
#